data_AF-A0A3S0QHZ1-F1
#
_entry.id   AF-A0A3S0QHZ1-F1
#
_cell.length_a   1.000
_cell.length_b   1.000
_cell.length_c   1.000
_cell.angle_alpha   90.00
_cell.angle_beta   90.00
_cell.angle_gamma   90.00
#
_symmetry.space_group_name_H-M   'P 1'
#
loop_
_entity.id
_entity.type
_entity.pdbx_description
1 polymer ?
#
loop_
_entity_poly.entity_id
_entity_poly.type
_entity_poly.pdbx_seq_one_letter_code
_entity_poly.pdbx_strand_id
1 'polypeptide(L)'
;MTAVPATLLTGTAAINTTGSAAKLTTPRTISATGDASWTTTFDGSANVTGALTLAATGVAAGTYDQVTVDAKGRVTAATNVVRSYTTSISGTAAVTHNLGSRNVDVVMYDTVTFYQIDGRIKLTDPNKIDIEFDSALPNPVSVTVTRKDI
;
A
#
# COMPACT_ATOMS: atom_id res chain seq x y z
N MET A 1 19.36 -7.01 -61.58
CA MET A 1 20.02 -8.17 -60.96
C MET A 1 19.08 -9.36 -61.07
N THR A 2 19.43 -10.38 -61.84
CA THR A 2 18.67 -11.63 -61.93
C THR A 2 19.03 -12.49 -60.72
N ALA A 3 18.03 -12.98 -59.98
CA ALA A 3 18.28 -13.86 -58.84
C ALA A 3 18.99 -15.14 -59.33
N VAL A 4 20.03 -15.57 -58.62
CA VAL A 4 20.69 -16.85 -58.90
C VAL A 4 19.81 -17.96 -58.30
N PRO A 5 19.34 -18.95 -59.09
CA PRO A 5 18.53 -20.04 -58.56
C PRO A 5 19.32 -20.87 -57.52
N ALA A 6 18.70 -21.13 -56.35
CA ALA A 6 19.35 -21.82 -55.23
C ALA A 6 19.86 -23.24 -55.58
N THR A 7 19.25 -23.87 -56.59
CA THR A 7 19.61 -25.21 -57.09
C THR A 7 20.97 -25.27 -57.79
N LEU A 8 21.52 -24.12 -58.23
CA LEU A 8 22.86 -24.01 -58.82
C LEU A 8 23.97 -23.88 -57.76
N LEU A 9 23.61 -23.76 -56.48
CA LEU A 9 24.57 -23.64 -55.39
C LEU A 9 24.93 -25.02 -54.85
N THR A 10 25.91 -25.67 -55.49
CA THR A 10 26.29 -27.07 -55.22
C THR A 10 27.32 -27.25 -54.10
N GLY A 11 27.19 -26.45 -53.04
CA GLY A 11 28.03 -26.51 -51.84
C GLY A 11 27.36 -25.82 -50.64
N THR A 12 28.01 -25.82 -49.47
CA THR A 12 27.51 -25.02 -48.33
C THR A 12 27.56 -23.55 -48.70
N ALA A 13 26.39 -22.91 -48.81
CA ALA A 13 26.31 -21.47 -48.90
C ALA A 13 26.92 -20.88 -47.63
N ALA A 14 28.11 -20.25 -47.72
CA ALA A 14 28.60 -19.40 -46.66
C ALA A 14 27.70 -18.16 -46.63
N ILE A 15 26.52 -18.29 -46.01
CA ILE A 15 25.68 -17.14 -45.70
C ILE A 15 26.54 -16.29 -44.77
N ASN A 16 26.96 -15.16 -45.31
CA ASN A 16 27.81 -14.27 -44.60
C ASN A 16 27.03 -13.69 -43.40
N THR A 17 27.26 -14.22 -42.20
CA THR A 17 26.73 -13.65 -40.95
C THR A 17 27.50 -12.42 -40.48
N THR A 18 28.43 -11.84 -41.28
CA THR A 18 29.34 -10.71 -40.94
C THR A 18 28.67 -9.35 -40.68
N GLY A 19 27.48 -9.38 -40.11
CA GLY A 19 27.02 -8.32 -39.22
C GLY A 19 27.28 -8.69 -37.76
N SER A 20 26.69 -7.91 -36.86
CA SER A 20 26.71 -8.16 -35.41
C SER A 20 26.19 -9.55 -35.02
N ALA A 21 25.40 -10.22 -35.88
CA ALA A 21 24.84 -11.55 -35.65
C ALA A 21 25.88 -12.68 -35.61
N ALA A 22 27.01 -12.58 -36.35
CA ALA A 22 28.10 -13.57 -36.27
C ALA A 22 28.65 -13.71 -34.84
N LYS A 23 28.56 -12.66 -34.01
CA LYS A 23 29.04 -12.68 -32.62
C LYS A 23 28.23 -13.58 -31.69
N LEU A 24 27.00 -13.95 -32.09
CA LEU A 24 26.09 -14.83 -31.34
C LEU A 24 26.19 -16.30 -31.73
N THR A 25 27.04 -16.64 -32.71
CA THR A 25 27.46 -18.04 -32.97
C THR A 25 28.12 -18.67 -31.74
N THR A 26 28.78 -17.85 -30.92
CA THR A 26 29.07 -18.17 -29.52
C THR A 26 27.96 -17.53 -28.66
N PRO A 27 27.11 -18.34 -28.00
CA PRO A 27 26.04 -17.81 -27.18
C PRO A 27 26.57 -16.86 -26.09
N ARG A 28 25.80 -15.83 -25.77
CA ARG A 28 26.14 -14.86 -24.73
C ARG A 28 25.23 -15.05 -23.53
N THR A 29 25.81 -14.96 -22.34
CA THR A 29 25.03 -14.89 -21.11
C THR A 29 24.53 -13.46 -20.92
N ILE A 30 23.22 -13.31 -20.84
CA ILE A 30 22.55 -12.08 -20.41
C ILE A 30 22.20 -12.26 -18.94
N SER A 31 22.53 -11.27 -18.11
CA SER A 31 22.27 -11.30 -16.67
C SER A 31 21.77 -9.97 -16.16
N ALA A 32 20.83 -10.01 -15.21
CA ALA A 32 20.43 -8.87 -14.41
C ALA A 32 21.11 -8.93 -13.02
N THR A 33 21.45 -7.75 -12.49
CA THR A 33 22.01 -7.58 -11.15
C THR A 33 21.29 -6.44 -10.42
N GLY A 34 21.28 -6.46 -9.09
CA GLY A 34 20.57 -5.47 -8.27
C GLY A 34 19.25 -6.05 -7.75
N ASP A 35 18.14 -5.36 -7.98
CA ASP A 35 16.82 -5.74 -7.46
C ASP A 35 16.14 -6.89 -8.22
N ALA A 36 16.70 -7.26 -9.37
CA ALA A 36 16.33 -8.44 -10.12
C ALA A 36 17.52 -9.40 -10.20
N SER A 37 17.24 -10.70 -10.13
CA SER A 37 18.22 -11.76 -10.37
C SER A 37 17.69 -12.70 -11.43
N TRP A 38 18.35 -12.74 -12.58
CA TRP A 38 18.07 -13.65 -13.67
C TRP A 38 19.29 -13.77 -14.56
N THR A 39 19.54 -14.97 -15.08
CA THR A 39 20.54 -15.24 -16.10
C THR A 39 19.94 -16.11 -17.20
N THR A 40 20.30 -15.86 -18.45
CA THR A 40 19.95 -16.71 -19.60
C THR A 40 21.04 -16.67 -20.66
N THR A 41 21.05 -17.67 -21.52
CA THR A 41 21.96 -17.75 -22.67
C THR A 41 21.20 -17.42 -23.95
N PHE A 42 21.72 -16.50 -24.76
CA PHE A 42 21.13 -16.05 -26.01
C PHE A 42 22.11 -16.22 -27.17
N ASP A 43 21.66 -16.90 -28.23
CA ASP A 43 22.42 -17.17 -29.45
C ASP A 43 21.74 -16.63 -30.73
N GLY A 44 20.60 -15.95 -30.58
CA GLY A 44 19.84 -15.39 -31.70
C GLY A 44 18.97 -16.37 -32.48
N SER A 45 18.89 -17.65 -32.07
CA SER A 45 18.07 -18.66 -32.75
C SER A 45 16.57 -18.52 -32.46
N ALA A 46 16.22 -18.02 -31.27
CA ALA A 46 14.86 -17.81 -30.83
C ALA A 46 14.78 -16.69 -29.78
N ASN A 47 13.56 -16.23 -29.50
CA ASN A 47 13.32 -15.33 -28.38
C ASN A 47 13.62 -16.04 -27.06
N VAL A 48 14.22 -15.32 -26.12
CA VAL A 48 14.41 -15.75 -24.73
C VAL A 48 13.55 -14.91 -23.81
N THR A 49 13.01 -15.52 -22.76
CA THR A 49 12.22 -14.83 -21.74
C THR A 49 12.75 -15.16 -20.35
N GLY A 50 12.55 -14.24 -19.41
CA GLY A 50 12.85 -14.41 -17.99
C GLY A 50 11.72 -13.79 -17.18
N ALA A 51 11.23 -14.51 -16.18
CA ALA A 51 10.23 -13.96 -15.29
C ALA A 51 10.86 -12.91 -14.37
N LEU A 52 10.26 -11.73 -14.29
CA LEU A 52 10.60 -10.71 -13.32
C LEU A 52 9.48 -10.61 -12.29
N THR A 53 9.69 -11.21 -11.13
CA THR A 53 8.76 -11.15 -10.01
C THR A 53 9.21 -10.09 -9.03
N LEU A 54 8.30 -9.20 -8.62
CA LEU A 54 8.59 -8.24 -7.58
C LEU A 54 8.70 -8.97 -6.22
N ALA A 55 9.73 -8.65 -5.44
CA ALA A 55 9.85 -9.19 -4.09
C ALA A 55 8.66 -8.75 -3.24
N ALA A 56 8.08 -9.69 -2.48
CA ALA A 56 7.03 -9.38 -1.53
C ALA A 56 7.57 -8.40 -0.48
N THR A 57 6.81 -7.35 -0.17
CA THR A 57 7.22 -6.37 0.84
C THR A 57 6.74 -6.71 2.25
N GLY A 58 5.94 -7.77 2.40
CA GLY A 58 5.31 -8.17 3.66
C GLY A 58 4.01 -7.42 3.98
N VAL A 59 3.70 -6.34 3.25
CA VAL A 59 2.44 -5.60 3.39
C VAL A 59 1.37 -6.22 2.50
N ALA A 60 0.22 -6.53 3.08
CA ALA A 60 -0.93 -7.06 2.36
C ALA A 60 -1.51 -6.02 1.40
N ALA A 61 -2.13 -6.47 0.31
CA ALA A 61 -2.84 -5.57 -0.59
C ALA A 61 -4.04 -4.93 0.13
N GLY A 62 -4.13 -3.60 0.08
CA GLY A 62 -5.19 -2.85 0.75
C GLY A 62 -4.95 -1.34 0.69
N THR A 63 -5.91 -0.59 1.22
CA THR A 63 -5.80 0.86 1.40
C THR A 63 -5.29 1.15 2.80
N TYR A 64 -4.31 2.05 2.89
CA TYR A 64 -3.68 2.45 4.13
C TYR A 64 -3.60 3.98 4.24
N ASP A 65 -3.87 4.52 5.42
CA ASP A 65 -3.67 5.95 5.70
C ASP A 65 -2.19 6.35 5.69
N GLN A 66 -1.33 5.46 6.20
CA GLN A 66 0.09 5.71 6.36
C GLN A 66 0.93 4.50 5.96
N VAL A 67 2.06 4.79 5.30
CA VAL A 67 3.03 3.78 4.85
C VAL A 67 4.44 4.20 5.21
N THR A 68 5.29 3.23 5.54
CA THR A 68 6.74 3.40 5.65
C THR A 68 7.38 2.77 4.43
N VAL A 69 8.30 3.49 3.79
CA VAL A 69 9.00 3.02 2.60
C VAL A 69 10.49 2.81 2.87
N ASP A 70 11.09 1.86 2.16
CA ASP A 70 12.55 1.71 2.14
C ASP A 70 13.23 2.76 1.26
N ALA A 71 14.55 2.75 1.21
CA ALA A 71 15.34 3.66 0.37
C ALA A 71 15.06 3.54 -1.14
N LYS A 72 14.38 2.45 -1.56
CA LYS A 72 13.96 2.22 -2.95
C LYS A 72 12.49 2.59 -3.18
N GLY A 73 11.77 3.08 -2.18
CA GLY A 73 10.37 3.46 -2.27
C GLY A 73 9.37 2.31 -2.10
N ARG A 74 9.81 1.10 -1.71
CA ARG A 74 8.90 -0.03 -1.48
C ARG A 74 8.27 0.08 -0.10
N VAL A 75 6.96 -0.14 0.00
CA VAL A 75 6.22 -0.10 1.27
C VAL A 75 6.61 -1.28 2.16
N THR A 76 7.23 -1.02 3.31
CA THR A 76 7.73 -2.04 4.26
C THR A 76 6.87 -2.19 5.51
N ALA A 77 6.06 -1.19 5.82
CA ALA A 77 5.02 -1.26 6.85
C ALA A 77 3.86 -0.34 6.45
N ALA A 78 2.66 -0.67 6.89
CA ALA A 78 1.48 0.14 6.64
C ALA A 78 0.51 0.06 7.81
N THR A 79 -0.17 1.17 8.11
CA THR A 79 -1.14 1.25 9.21
C THR A 79 -2.30 2.16 8.84
N ASN A 80 -3.46 1.86 9.40
CA ASN A 80 -4.62 2.76 9.39
C ASN A 80 -4.70 3.49 10.72
N VAL A 81 -5.11 4.75 10.67
CA VAL A 81 -5.22 5.59 11.86
C VAL A 81 -6.69 5.64 12.26
N VAL A 82 -6.98 5.34 13.52
CA VAL A 82 -8.33 5.50 14.05
C VAL A 82 -8.62 6.99 14.20
N ARG A 83 -9.58 7.49 13.41
CA ARG A 83 -9.96 8.92 13.37
C ARG A 83 -11.08 9.28 14.33
N SER A 84 -11.95 8.33 14.62
CA SER A 84 -13.14 8.55 15.43
C SER A 84 -13.46 7.34 16.29
N TYR A 85 -14.06 7.61 17.44
CA TYR A 85 -14.58 6.62 18.36
C TYR A 85 -16.00 7.00 18.77
N THR A 86 -16.94 6.08 18.62
CA THR A 86 -18.33 6.30 19.01
C THR A 86 -18.74 5.29 20.08
N THR A 87 -19.46 5.77 21.10
CA THR A 87 -20.04 4.96 22.17
C THR A 87 -21.39 5.53 22.60
N SER A 88 -22.13 4.80 23.44
CA SER A 88 -23.30 5.32 24.13
C SER A 88 -23.07 5.37 25.64
N ILE A 89 -23.57 6.40 26.31
CA ILE A 89 -23.52 6.58 27.77
C ILE A 89 -24.91 6.94 28.30
N SER A 90 -25.19 6.68 29.58
CA SER A 90 -26.50 6.99 30.21
C SER A 90 -26.40 8.01 31.36
N GLY A 91 -25.26 8.69 31.49
CA GLY A 91 -24.97 9.64 32.55
C GLY A 91 -23.52 10.13 32.49
N THR A 92 -23.08 10.85 33.51
CA THR A 92 -21.68 11.26 33.70
C THR A 92 -20.78 10.03 33.63
N ALA A 93 -19.79 10.06 32.76
CA ALA A 93 -18.99 8.89 32.43
C ALA A 93 -17.58 9.25 31.97
N ALA A 94 -16.68 8.30 32.17
CA ALA A 94 -15.34 8.34 31.64
C ALA A 94 -15.28 7.52 30.34
N VAL A 95 -14.97 8.16 29.21
CA VAL A 95 -14.94 7.53 27.88
C VAL A 95 -13.49 7.33 27.44
N THR A 96 -13.12 6.07 27.24
CA THR A 96 -11.82 5.69 26.66
C THR A 96 -11.98 5.54 25.14
N HIS A 97 -11.36 6.44 24.37
CA HIS A 97 -11.47 6.50 22.91
C HIS A 97 -10.21 6.00 22.18
N ASN A 98 -9.06 5.88 22.86
CA ASN A 98 -7.80 5.37 22.29
C ASN A 98 -7.33 6.05 20.98
N LEU A 99 -7.64 7.33 20.80
CA LEU A 99 -7.27 8.07 19.58
C LEU A 99 -5.82 8.61 19.61
N GLY A 100 -5.14 8.50 20.76
CA GLY A 100 -3.76 8.93 20.95
C GLY A 100 -3.56 10.44 20.81
N SER A 101 -4.60 11.26 20.99
CA SER A 101 -4.56 12.71 20.84
C SER A 101 -5.47 13.41 21.84
N ARG A 102 -4.99 14.54 22.36
CA ARG A 102 -5.79 15.49 23.14
C ARG A 102 -6.52 16.51 22.26
N ASN A 103 -6.16 16.60 20.98
CA ASN A 103 -6.84 17.49 20.04
C ASN A 103 -8.01 16.74 19.41
N VAL A 104 -9.16 16.78 20.08
CA VAL A 104 -10.37 16.06 19.68
C VAL A 104 -11.59 16.97 19.75
N ASP A 105 -12.53 16.74 18.84
CA ASP A 105 -13.90 17.21 18.97
C ASP A 105 -14.75 16.12 19.59
N VAL A 106 -15.69 16.51 20.45
CA VAL A 106 -16.69 15.62 21.03
C VAL A 106 -18.06 16.16 20.64
N VAL A 107 -18.85 15.30 20.02
CA VAL A 107 -20.24 15.60 19.65
C VAL A 107 -21.14 14.57 20.32
N MET A 108 -22.22 15.04 20.92
CA MET A 108 -23.13 14.25 21.72
C MET A 108 -24.57 14.45 21.29
N TYR A 109 -25.30 13.36 21.07
CA TYR A 109 -26.71 13.38 20.67
C TYR A 109 -27.52 12.40 21.50
N ASP A 110 -28.74 12.79 21.87
CA ASP A 110 -29.73 11.87 22.43
C ASP A 110 -30.04 10.76 21.42
N THR A 111 -29.95 9.50 21.84
CA THR A 111 -30.13 8.33 20.96
C THR A 111 -31.55 8.13 20.45
N VAL A 112 -32.55 8.77 21.07
CA VAL A 112 -33.97 8.65 20.72
C VAL A 112 -34.45 9.89 19.99
N THR A 113 -34.20 11.07 20.54
CA THR A 113 -34.69 12.34 20.01
C THR A 113 -33.73 13.01 19.03
N PHE A 114 -32.46 12.57 18.99
CA PHE A 114 -31.40 13.14 18.14
C PHE A 114 -31.09 14.62 18.40
N TYR A 115 -31.60 15.20 19.48
CA TYR A 115 -31.17 16.52 19.91
C TYR A 115 -29.73 16.47 20.41
N GLN A 116 -28.98 17.52 20.09
CA GLN A 116 -27.64 17.69 20.63
C GLN A 116 -27.72 17.84 22.14
N ILE A 117 -26.87 17.11 22.85
CA ILE A 117 -26.74 17.20 24.30
C ILE A 117 -25.40 17.84 24.59
N ASP A 118 -25.41 18.91 25.37
CA ASP A 118 -24.18 19.54 25.83
C ASP A 118 -23.84 19.04 27.23
N GLY A 119 -22.54 18.92 27.48
CA GLY A 119 -21.99 18.51 28.77
C GLY A 119 -20.61 19.10 28.94
N ARG A 120 -20.10 19.10 30.17
CA ARG A 120 -18.72 19.51 30.41
C ARG A 120 -17.81 18.35 30.05
N ILE A 121 -16.84 18.64 29.18
CA ILE A 121 -15.88 17.64 28.72
C ILE A 121 -14.51 18.01 29.26
N LYS A 122 -13.87 17.06 29.92
CA LYS A 122 -12.49 17.16 30.36
C LYS A 122 -11.63 16.18 29.59
N LEU A 123 -10.58 16.68 28.94
CA LEU A 123 -9.55 15.87 28.33
C LEU A 123 -8.59 15.37 29.41
N THR A 124 -8.73 14.10 29.79
CA THR A 124 -8.00 13.51 30.92
C THR A 124 -6.62 13.02 30.48
N ASP A 125 -6.54 12.36 29.33
CA ASP A 125 -5.28 11.96 28.68
C ASP A 125 -5.51 11.82 27.15
N PRO A 126 -4.47 11.52 26.34
CA PRO A 126 -4.65 11.37 24.88
C PRO A 126 -5.63 10.29 24.42
N ASN A 127 -6.06 9.39 25.31
CA ASN A 127 -6.95 8.28 25.01
C ASN A 127 -8.27 8.34 25.78
N LYS A 128 -8.47 9.35 26.62
CA LYS A 128 -9.60 9.40 27.54
C LYS A 128 -10.15 10.81 27.76
N ILE A 129 -11.47 10.89 27.76
CA ILE A 129 -12.22 12.07 28.20
C ILE A 129 -13.13 11.69 29.36
N ASP A 130 -13.39 12.66 30.25
CA ASP A 130 -14.47 12.57 31.23
C ASP A 130 -15.58 13.54 30.80
N ILE A 131 -16.82 13.05 30.82
CA ILE A 131 -18.02 13.79 30.44
C ILE A 131 -18.90 13.90 31.66
N GLU A 132 -19.30 15.12 32.00
CA GLU A 132 -20.15 15.42 33.14
C GLU A 132 -21.42 16.15 32.69
N PHE A 133 -22.56 15.70 33.22
CA PHE A 133 -23.86 16.36 33.07
C PHE A 133 -24.33 16.89 34.42
N ASP A 134 -24.97 18.06 34.40
CA ASP A 134 -25.48 18.72 35.61
C ASP A 134 -26.84 18.12 36.06
N SER A 135 -27.46 17.30 35.24
CA SER A 135 -28.75 16.65 35.53
C SER A 135 -28.81 15.21 34.98
N ALA A 136 -29.75 14.43 35.49
CA ALA A 136 -30.00 13.08 34.99
C ALA A 136 -30.50 13.12 33.55
N LEU A 137 -29.93 12.26 32.71
CA LEU A 137 -30.31 12.16 31.31
C LEU A 137 -31.56 11.30 31.14
N PRO A 138 -32.57 11.77 30.38
CA PRO A 138 -33.80 11.02 30.15
C PRO A 138 -33.60 9.80 29.24
N ASN A 139 -32.63 9.87 28.31
CA ASN A 139 -32.26 8.78 27.41
C ASN A 139 -30.73 8.64 27.36
N PRO A 140 -30.21 7.51 26.85
CA PRO A 140 -28.80 7.40 26.52
C PRO A 140 -28.36 8.41 25.46
N VAL A 141 -27.07 8.76 25.50
CA VAL A 141 -26.42 9.74 24.63
C VAL A 141 -25.37 9.03 23.80
N SER A 142 -25.49 9.14 22.47
CA SER A 142 -24.43 8.78 21.53
C SER A 142 -23.33 9.83 21.62
N VAL A 143 -22.12 9.40 21.95
CA VAL A 143 -20.93 10.22 22.04
C VAL A 143 -20.02 9.84 20.89
N THR A 144 -19.64 10.81 20.08
CA THR A 144 -18.62 10.63 19.03
C THR A 144 -17.44 11.55 19.33
N VAL A 145 -16.28 10.94 19.52
CA VAL A 145 -15.00 11.63 19.72
C VAL A 145 -14.22 11.53 18.41
N THR A 146 -13.78 12.66 17.86
CA THR A 146 -13.06 12.70 16.58
C THR A 146 -11.76 13.46 16.73
N ARG A 147 -10.67 12.84 16.28
CA ARG A 147 -9.33 13.42 16.29
C ARG A 147 -9.20 14.54 15.26
N LYS A 148 -8.52 15.64 15.60
CA LYS A 148 -8.41 16.86 14.78
C LYS A 148 -7.08 17.10 14.11
N ASP A 149 -6.04 16.40 14.55
CA ASP A 149 -4.67 16.62 14.11
C ASP A 149 -4.23 15.74 12.93
N ILE A 150 -5.18 15.10 12.21
CA ILE A 150 -4.94 14.20 11.07
C ILE A 150 -5.97 14.33 9.97
#